data_AF-A0A2V4HS37-F1
#
_entry.id   AF-A0A2V4HS37-F1
#
_cell.length_a   1.000
_cell.length_b   1.000
_cell.length_c   1.000
_cell.angle_alpha   90.00
_cell.angle_beta   90.00
_cell.angle_gamma   90.00
#
_symmetry.space_group_name_H-M   'P 1'
#
loop_
_entity.id
_entity.type
_entity.pdbx_description
1 polymer ?
#
loop_
_entity_poly.entity_id
_entity_poly.type
_entity_poly.pdbx_seq_one_letter_code
_entity_poly.pdbx_strand_id
1 'polypeptide(L)' 'MNYPRLLLSILLLKATLAQASPFRIADIRVNGLQRVSAGSVFGALPLNVGDQADDRRLVDSTRSLFKTG' A
#
# COMPACT_ATOMS: atom_id res chain seq x y z
N MET A 1 -30.82 30.32 -11.19
CA MET A 1 -29.91 29.99 -10.09
C MET A 1 -29.51 28.52 -10.25
N ASN A 2 -28.26 28.25 -10.63
CA ASN A 2 -27.82 26.96 -11.20
C ASN A 2 -27.44 25.91 -10.13
N TYR A 3 -28.34 25.68 -9.18
CA TYR A 3 -28.17 24.73 -8.07
C TYR A 3 -27.77 23.29 -8.47
N PRO A 4 -28.33 22.66 -9.54
CA PRO A 4 -27.98 21.27 -9.84
C PRO A 4 -26.52 21.12 -10.30
N ARG A 5 -25.97 22.15 -10.94
CA ARG A 5 -24.56 22.15 -11.36
C ARG A 5 -23.62 22.23 -10.16
N LEU A 6 -23.95 23.07 -9.17
CA LEU A 6 -23.17 23.21 -7.95
C LEU A 6 -23.19 21.92 -7.10
N LEU A 7 -24.35 21.26 -6.98
CA LEU A 7 -24.45 19.97 -6.29
C LEU A 7 -23.62 18.88 -6.96
N LEU A 8 -23.62 18.82 -8.30
CA LEU A 8 -22.80 17.88 -9.06
C LEU A 8 -21.30 18.15 -8.88
N SER A 9 -20.88 19.41 -8.87
CA SER A 9 -19.47 19.78 -8.63
C SER A 9 -19.00 19.37 -7.23
N ILE A 10 -19.84 19.54 -6.21
CA ILE A 10 -19.52 19.14 -4.82
C ILE A 10 -19.42 17.62 -4.69
N LEU A 11 -20.31 16.87 -5.35
CA LEU A 11 -20.28 15.41 -5.36
C LEU A 11 -19.00 14.87 -6.02
N LEU A 12 -18.59 15.45 -7.15
CA LEU A 12 -17.37 15.06 -7.87
C LEU A 12 -16.10 15.36 -7.04
N LEU A 13 -16.09 16.47 -6.29
CA LEU A 13 -14.97 16.79 -5.40
C LEU A 13 -14.85 15.83 -4.21
N LYS A 14 -15.95 15.22 -3.76
CA LYS A 14 -15.94 14.22 -2.68
C LYS A 14 -15.38 12.87 -3.14
N ALA A 15 -15.58 12.50 -4.40
CA ALA A 15 -15.11 11.22 -4.95
C ALA A 15 -13.57 11.11 -4.97
N THR A 16 -12.84 12.22 -5.02
CA THR A 16 -11.36 12.22 -5.05
C THR A 16 -10.72 12.13 -3.66
N LEU A 17 -11.51 12.19 -2.58
CA LEU A 17 -11.02 12.15 -1.20
C LEU A 17 -10.99 10.74 -0.60
N ALA A 18 -11.35 9.71 -1.37
CA ALA A 18 -11.24 8.33 -0.93
C ALA A 18 -9.77 7.91 -0.91
N GLN A 19 -9.17 7.86 0.28
CA GLN A 19 -7.83 7.33 0.51
C GLN A 19 -7.92 6.02 1.29
N ALA A 20 -7.08 5.04 0.95
CA ALA A 20 -6.95 3.84 1.74
C ALA A 20 -6.53 4.20 3.17
N SER A 21 -7.25 3.65 4.17
CA SER A 21 -6.85 3.83 5.56
C SER A 21 -5.57 3.03 5.82
N PRO A 22 -4.60 3.59 6.54
CA PRO A 22 -3.46 2.81 6.98
C PRO A 22 -3.93 1.67 7.88
N PHE A 23 -3.26 0.51 7.78
CA PHE A 23 -3.57 -0.70 8.54
C PHE A 23 -2.33 -1.19 9.28
N ARG A 24 -2.55 -1.98 10.34
CA ARG A 24 -1.47 -2.61 11.10
C ARG A 24 -1.16 -3.99 10.52
N ILE A 25 0.12 -4.26 10.23
CA ILE A 25 0.56 -5.56 9.72
C ILE A 25 0.45 -6.59 10.86
N ALA A 26 -0.37 -7.61 10.68
CA ALA A 26 -0.57 -8.67 11.68
C ALA A 26 0.43 -9.83 11.53
N ASP A 27 0.78 -10.18 10.30
CA ASP A 27 1.65 -11.29 9.95
C ASP A 27 2.25 -11.05 8.54
N ILE A 28 3.44 -11.59 8.26
CA ILE A 28 4.06 -11.53 6.92
C ILE A 28 4.46 -12.94 6.50
N ARG A 29 3.91 -13.39 5.37
CA ARG A 29 4.17 -14.73 4.81
C ARG A 29 4.79 -14.63 3.43
N VAL A 30 5.90 -15.33 3.25
CA VAL A 30 6.57 -15.45 1.97
C VAL A 30 6.26 -16.82 1.38
N ASN A 31 5.71 -16.83 0.16
CA ASN A 31 5.35 -18.04 -0.58
C ASN A 31 6.09 -18.08 -1.92
N GLY A 32 6.22 -19.29 -2.50
CA GLY A 32 6.77 -19.45 -3.86
C GLY A 32 8.30 -19.33 -3.98
N LEU A 33 9.03 -19.44 -2.87
CA LEU A 33 10.49 -19.45 -2.89
C LEU A 33 11.02 -20.73 -3.57
N GLN A 34 12.07 -20.58 -4.37
CA GLN A 34 12.77 -21.70 -5.00
C GLN A 34 14.27 -21.65 -4.75
N ARG A 35 14.93 -20.57 -5.20
CA ARG A 35 16.39 -20.39 -5.13
C ARG A 35 16.85 -19.44 -4.01
N VAL A 36 15.93 -18.77 -3.34
CA VAL A 36 16.19 -17.71 -2.36
C VAL A 36 15.61 -18.09 -1.01
N SER A 37 16.32 -17.76 0.07
CA SER A 37 15.85 -18.01 1.44
C SER A 37 14.82 -16.96 1.88
N ALA A 38 13.91 -17.34 2.77
CA ALA A 38 12.98 -16.39 3.38
C ALA A 38 13.73 -15.28 4.14
N GLY A 39 14.83 -15.61 4.83
CA GLY A 39 15.65 -14.64 5.56
C GLY A 39 16.22 -13.55 4.65
N SER A 40 16.63 -13.91 3.42
CA SER A 40 17.08 -12.94 2.42
C SER A 40 15.96 -11.98 2.00
N VAL A 41 14.73 -12.49 1.81
CA VAL A 41 13.57 -11.67 1.47
C VAL A 41 13.20 -10.73 2.62
N PHE A 42 13.14 -11.23 3.85
CA PHE A 42 12.86 -10.41 5.03
C PHE A 42 13.94 -9.36 5.27
N GLY A 43 15.21 -9.66 5.00
CA GLY A 43 16.30 -8.68 5.08
C GLY A 43 16.18 -7.54 4.06
N ALA A 44 15.51 -7.78 2.92
CA ALA A 44 15.29 -6.78 1.87
C ALA A 44 13.92 -6.09 1.94
N LEU A 45 12.99 -6.61 2.74
CA LEU A 45 11.64 -6.07 2.90
C LEU A 45 11.65 -4.96 3.96
N PRO A 46 11.38 -3.68 3.61
CA PRO A 46 11.36 -2.58 4.58
C PRO A 46 10.01 -2.51 5.34
N LEU A 47 9.48 -3.66 5.80
CA LEU A 47 8.26 -3.79 6.58
C LEU A 47 8.41 -4.87 7.65
N ASN A 48 7.82 -4.62 8.82
CA ASN A 48 7.78 -5.56 9.93
C ASN A 48 6.35 -5.81 10.41
N VAL A 49 6.15 -6.96 11.06
CA VAL A 49 4.91 -7.23 11.80
C VAL A 49 4.73 -6.17 12.89
N GLY A 50 3.53 -5.59 12.96
CA GLY A 50 3.19 -4.50 13.86
C GLY A 50 3.34 -3.10 13.26
N ASP A 51 3.97 -2.95 12.10
CA ASP A 51 4.08 -1.66 11.42
C ASP A 51 2.70 -1.18 10.93
N GLN A 52 2.57 0.15 10.83
CA GLN A 52 1.48 0.78 10.10
C GLN A 52 1.89 0.92 8.62
N ALA A 53 1.07 0.37 7.73
CA ALA A 53 1.28 0.39 6.29
C ALA A 53 0.10 1.05 5.58
N ASP A 54 0.43 1.81 4.54
CA ASP A 54 -0.50 2.39 3.57
C ASP A 54 -0.06 1.99 2.16
N ASP A 55 -0.84 2.37 1.14
CA ASP A 55 -0.56 2.02 -0.26
C ASP A 55 0.84 2.46 -0.70
N ARG A 56 1.32 3.61 -0.22
CA ARG A 56 2.65 4.13 -0.58
C ARG A 56 3.75 3.24 -0.02
N ARG A 57 3.66 2.87 1.26
CA ARG A 57 4.62 1.95 1.89
C ARG A 57 4.65 0.59 1.21
N LEU A 58 3.50 0.06 0.79
CA LEU A 58 3.44 -1.21 0.06
C LEU A 58 4.15 -1.11 -1.31
N VAL A 59 3.95 -0.01 -2.04
CA VAL A 59 4.64 0.24 -3.32
C VAL A 59 6.15 0.34 -3.12
N ASP A 60 6.61 1.09 -2.13
CA ASP A 60 8.04 1.27 -1.85
C ASP A 60 8.70 -0.04 -1.41
N SER A 61 7.99 -0.86 -0.63
CA SER A 61 8.45 -2.17 -0.19
C SER A 61 8.60 -3.13 -1.36
N THR A 62 7.60 -3.15 -2.26
CA THR A 62 7.65 -3.94 -3.50
C THR A 62 8.84 -3.52 -4.36
N ARG A 63 9.03 -2.21 -4.59
CA ARG A 63 10.18 -1.70 -5.34
C ARG A 63 11.51 -2.09 -4.69
N SER A 64 11.60 -2.06 -3.37
CA SER A 64 12.81 -2.43 -2.63
C SER A 64 13.17 -3.91 -2.86
N LEU A 65 12.17 -4.80 -2.82
CA LEU A 65 12.35 -6.21 -3.16
C LEU A 65 12.82 -6.41 -4.60
N PHE A 66 12.19 -5.75 -5.58
CA PHE A 66 12.61 -5.86 -7.00
C PHE A 66 13.99 -5.27 -7.29
N LYS A 67 14.53 -4.38 -6.43
CA LYS A 67 15.90 -3.88 -6.57
C LYS A 67 16.96 -4.91 -6.19
N THR A 68 16.57 -6.03 -5.56
CA THR A 68 17.51 -7.07 -5.14
C THR A 68 17.95 -8.00 -6.28
N GLY A 69 17.26 -8.00 -7.43
CA GLY A 69 17.55 -8.81 -8.61
C GLY A 69 16.30 -9.43 -9.21
#